data_AF-A0A495A972-F1
#
_entry.id   AF-A0A495A972-F1
#
_cell.length_a   1.000
_cell.length_b   1.000
_cell.length_c   1.000
_cell.angle_alpha   90.00
_cell.angle_beta   90.00
_cell.angle_gamma   90.00
#
_symmetry.space_group_name_H-M   'P 1'
#
loop_
_entity.id
_entity.type
_entity.pdbx_description
1 polymer ?
#
loop_
_entity_poly.entity_id
_entity_poly.type
_entity_poly.pdbx_seq_one_letter_code
_entity_poly.pdbx_strand_id
1 'polypeptide(L)'
;MTTSTDSRTTSRWPDLLTTLSRGEDLSRDAAYRAMDDIMAGEVPDAVIAGFLMALRTKGECVTELNGLADAMVHHARSIHVPGPALDIVGTGGDRLSSVNISTMAALVCAGAGARVVKHGNRASSSKSGSADVLEALGVQLDMPVRRVQEAASEVGITFLFAQTFHPSMRFAAAARKALGVPTAFNFLGPITNPARVEASAIGVADAALAPLMAGVFQNRGDRALVFRGGDGLDELTVTAPSTVWEVRDGRITEHTLEPLDLDMPRATIADLRGGDAAYNAGVVRDVLDAAPGHVRNAVLLNAAAGLVAVAEDAQGSFESRFAAALRRAAESVDSGAARDVLERWVAFAAA
;
A
#
# COMPACT_ATOMS: atom_id res chain seq x y z
N MET A 1 17.33 -49.21 16.98
CA MET A 1 16.73 -48.30 17.99
C MET A 1 17.77 -47.22 18.21
N THR A 2 17.60 -45.97 17.82
CA THR A 2 16.43 -45.09 17.88
C THR A 2 16.48 -44.08 16.72
N THR A 3 15.56 -44.19 15.78
CA THR A 3 15.21 -43.09 14.87
C THR A 3 14.33 -42.13 15.65
N SER A 4 14.90 -41.01 16.08
CA SER A 4 14.15 -39.91 16.67
C SER A 4 13.33 -39.26 15.56
N THR A 5 12.02 -39.39 15.71
CA THR A 5 10.95 -38.81 14.90
C THR A 5 11.07 -37.30 14.80
N ASP A 6 11.37 -36.81 13.60
CA ASP A 6 11.22 -35.41 13.21
C ASP A 6 9.71 -35.11 13.10
N SER A 7 9.09 -34.72 14.21
CA SER A 7 7.68 -34.34 14.30
C SER A 7 7.44 -32.90 13.85
N ARG A 8 8.01 -32.51 12.70
CA ARG A 8 7.55 -31.33 11.97
C ARG A 8 6.28 -31.72 11.23
N THR A 9 5.13 -31.49 11.86
CA THR A 9 3.82 -31.59 11.22
C THR A 9 3.77 -30.64 10.02
N THR A 10 4.11 -31.18 8.85
CA THR A 10 3.70 -30.67 7.54
C THR A 10 2.18 -30.82 7.51
N SER A 11 1.43 -29.79 7.86
CA SER A 11 -0.02 -29.78 7.62
C SER A 11 -0.24 -30.03 6.14
N ARG A 12 -0.89 -31.14 5.79
CA ARG A 12 -1.24 -31.39 4.39
C ARG A 12 -2.38 -30.43 4.04
N TRP A 13 -2.46 -29.96 2.80
CA TRP A 13 -3.52 -29.07 2.32
C TRP A 13 -4.96 -29.42 2.79
N PRO A 14 -5.37 -30.71 2.85
CA PRO A 14 -6.67 -31.08 3.43
C PRO A 14 -6.88 -30.63 4.88
N ASP A 15 -5.83 -30.63 5.71
CA ASP A 15 -5.92 -30.21 7.12
C ASP A 15 -6.13 -28.70 7.20
N LEU A 16 -5.36 -27.92 6.44
CA LEU A 16 -5.51 -26.46 6.36
C LEU A 16 -6.93 -26.06 5.93
N LEU A 17 -7.45 -26.70 4.88
CA LEU A 17 -8.80 -26.45 4.39
C LEU A 17 -9.87 -26.89 5.41
N THR A 18 -9.65 -28.00 6.12
CA THR A 18 -10.56 -28.47 7.16
C THR A 18 -10.63 -27.48 8.32
N THR A 19 -9.48 -26.99 8.81
CA THR A 19 -9.40 -25.97 9.85
C THR A 19 -10.16 -24.70 9.44
N LEU A 20 -9.87 -24.15 8.26
CA LEU A 20 -10.57 -22.96 7.77
C LEU A 20 -12.08 -23.19 7.58
N SER A 21 -12.49 -24.36 7.08
CA SER A 21 -13.91 -24.69 6.88
C SER A 21 -14.71 -24.80 8.20
N ARG A 22 -14.04 -25.01 9.33
CA ARG A 22 -14.64 -24.99 10.67
C ARG A 22 -14.70 -23.59 11.27
N GLY A 23 -14.20 -22.58 10.57
CA GLY A 23 -14.09 -21.21 11.09
C GLY A 23 -12.93 -21.03 12.07
N GLU A 24 -11.94 -21.92 12.05
CA GLU A 24 -10.77 -21.89 12.95
C GLU A 24 -9.60 -21.15 12.28
N ASP A 25 -8.89 -20.32 13.07
CA ASP A 25 -7.72 -19.58 12.60
C ASP A 25 -6.50 -20.48 12.39
N LEU A 26 -5.72 -20.18 11.36
CA LEU A 26 -4.41 -20.78 11.17
C LEU A 26 -3.37 -20.10 12.06
N SER A 27 -2.37 -20.88 12.50
CA SER A 27 -1.16 -20.30 13.08
C SER A 27 -0.38 -19.52 12.02
N ARG A 28 0.47 -18.58 12.45
CA ARG A 28 1.36 -17.81 11.55
C ARG A 28 2.19 -18.75 10.67
N ASP A 29 2.75 -19.81 11.25
CA ASP A 29 3.59 -20.78 10.52
C ASP A 29 2.78 -21.58 9.50
N ALA A 30 1.54 -21.95 9.82
CA ALA A 30 0.65 -22.64 8.89
C ALA A 30 0.25 -21.73 7.72
N ALA A 31 -0.10 -20.47 8.00
CA ALA A 31 -0.39 -19.48 6.97
C ALA A 31 0.84 -19.19 6.09
N TYR A 32 2.03 -19.04 6.70
CA TYR A 32 3.29 -18.86 5.97
C TYR A 32 3.55 -20.03 5.01
N ARG A 33 3.52 -21.27 5.51
CA ARG A 33 3.75 -22.46 4.66
C ARG A 33 2.72 -22.59 3.54
N ALA A 34 1.45 -22.32 3.83
CA ALA A 34 0.41 -22.34 2.80
C ALA A 34 0.72 -21.36 1.66
N MET A 35 1.14 -20.13 1.99
CA MET A 35 1.53 -19.15 0.98
C MET A 35 2.88 -19.47 0.32
N ASP A 36 3.83 -20.04 1.05
CA ASP A 36 5.13 -20.49 0.54
C ASP A 36 4.96 -21.54 -0.57
N ASP A 37 4.16 -22.58 -0.30
CA ASP A 37 3.79 -23.62 -1.29
C ASP A 37 3.13 -22.99 -2.54
N ILE A 38 2.20 -22.02 -2.34
CA ILE A 38 1.55 -21.31 -3.46
C ILE A 38 2.59 -20.53 -4.27
N MET A 39 3.49 -19.80 -3.61
CA MET A 39 4.53 -19.01 -4.26
C MET A 39 5.63 -19.87 -4.91
N ALA A 40 5.79 -21.12 -4.48
CA ALA A 40 6.67 -22.10 -5.11
C ALA A 40 6.03 -22.77 -6.35
N GLY A 41 4.72 -22.60 -6.56
CA GLY A 41 3.99 -23.21 -7.69
C GLY A 41 3.68 -24.70 -7.47
N GLU A 42 3.63 -25.14 -6.22
CA GLU A 42 3.44 -26.55 -5.86
C GLU A 42 1.96 -26.92 -5.65
N VAL A 43 1.06 -25.94 -5.75
CA VAL A 43 -0.35 -26.07 -5.37
C VAL A 43 -1.25 -25.96 -6.60
N PRO A 44 -2.16 -26.92 -6.85
CA PRO A 44 -3.12 -26.82 -7.94
C PRO A 44 -4.09 -25.65 -7.76
N ASP A 45 -4.48 -24.99 -8.85
CA ASP A 45 -5.39 -23.83 -8.86
C ASP A 45 -6.69 -24.06 -8.06
N ALA A 46 -7.26 -25.26 -8.13
CA ALA A 46 -8.48 -25.60 -7.39
C ALA A 46 -8.28 -25.55 -5.87
N VAL A 47 -7.12 -25.97 -5.38
CA VAL A 47 -6.76 -25.94 -3.96
C VAL A 47 -6.50 -24.50 -3.51
N ILE A 48 -5.80 -23.71 -4.34
CA ILE A 48 -5.61 -22.27 -4.11
C ILE A 48 -6.96 -21.57 -3.99
N ALA A 49 -7.87 -21.81 -4.93
CA ALA A 49 -9.20 -21.22 -4.91
C ALA A 49 -9.98 -21.61 -3.64
N GLY A 50 -9.95 -22.89 -3.26
CA GLY A 50 -10.58 -23.38 -2.03
C GLY A 50 -10.01 -22.72 -0.77
N PHE A 51 -8.68 -22.58 -0.70
CA PHE A 51 -8.01 -21.91 0.43
C PHE A 51 -8.41 -20.44 0.55
N LEU A 52 -8.37 -19.70 -0.56
CA LEU A 52 -8.72 -18.28 -0.58
C LEU A 52 -10.17 -18.02 -0.20
N MET A 53 -11.09 -18.87 -0.66
CA MET A 53 -12.49 -18.76 -0.29
C MET A 53 -12.74 -19.17 1.15
N ALA A 54 -12.13 -20.25 1.63
CA ALA A 54 -12.27 -20.67 3.02
C ALA A 54 -11.76 -19.60 3.99
N LEU A 55 -10.60 -19.01 3.70
CA LEU A 55 -10.03 -17.92 4.49
C LEU A 55 -10.94 -16.68 4.49
N ARG A 56 -11.44 -16.25 3.32
CA ARG A 56 -12.37 -15.12 3.23
C ARG A 56 -13.68 -15.39 3.95
N THR A 57 -14.27 -16.57 3.80
CA THR A 57 -15.55 -16.90 4.45
C THR A 57 -15.41 -16.99 5.96
N LYS A 58 -14.28 -17.48 6.47
CA LYS A 58 -13.93 -17.42 7.90
C LYS A 58 -13.76 -15.98 8.38
N GLY A 59 -13.13 -15.14 7.56
CA GLY A 59 -12.58 -13.85 7.93
C GLY A 59 -11.11 -13.97 8.29
N GLU A 60 -10.26 -13.19 7.63
CA GLU A 60 -8.82 -13.14 7.88
C GLU A 60 -8.51 -12.60 9.30
N CYS A 61 -7.46 -13.09 9.95
CA CYS A 61 -6.95 -12.49 11.19
C CYS A 61 -5.50 -11.97 11.05
N VAL A 62 -5.05 -11.14 11.99
CA VAL A 62 -3.72 -10.51 11.97
C VAL A 62 -2.59 -11.55 11.89
N THR A 63 -2.72 -12.66 12.63
CA THR A 63 -1.73 -13.75 12.65
C THR A 63 -1.56 -14.38 11.28
N GLU A 64 -2.66 -14.63 10.58
CA GLU A 64 -2.68 -15.20 9.23
C GLU A 64 -2.08 -14.23 8.23
N LEU A 65 -2.54 -12.97 8.23
CA LEU A 65 -2.04 -11.93 7.33
C LEU A 65 -0.52 -11.73 7.44
N ASN A 66 0.04 -11.79 8.67
CA ASN A 66 1.48 -11.76 8.88
C ASN A 66 2.19 -12.93 8.19
N GLY A 67 1.71 -14.16 8.39
CA GLY A 67 2.31 -15.35 7.77
C GLY A 67 2.24 -15.31 6.24
N LEU A 68 1.08 -14.95 5.68
CA LEU A 68 0.88 -14.81 4.24
C LEU A 68 1.80 -13.72 3.65
N ALA A 69 1.84 -12.54 4.26
CA ALA A 69 2.66 -11.44 3.77
C ALA A 69 4.16 -11.75 3.85
N ASP A 70 4.62 -12.39 4.93
CA ASP A 70 6.04 -12.77 5.09
C ASP A 70 6.49 -13.76 4.03
N ALA A 71 5.64 -14.74 3.68
CA ALA A 71 5.93 -15.67 2.58
C ALA A 71 5.97 -14.94 1.22
N MET A 72 5.01 -14.05 0.95
CA MET A 72 5.03 -13.26 -0.30
C MET A 72 6.28 -12.38 -0.44
N VAL A 73 6.75 -11.77 0.65
CA VAL A 73 7.98 -10.97 0.65
C VAL A 73 9.22 -11.87 0.53
N HIS A 74 9.21 -13.08 1.11
CA HIS A 74 10.30 -14.05 0.96
C HIS A 74 10.57 -14.42 -0.52
N HIS A 75 9.50 -14.54 -1.31
CA HIS A 75 9.57 -14.82 -2.75
C HIS A 75 9.72 -13.58 -3.64
N ALA A 76 9.80 -12.38 -3.05
CA ALA A 76 9.95 -11.14 -3.79
C ALA A 76 11.40 -10.87 -4.20
N ARG A 77 11.59 -10.07 -5.25
CA ARG A 77 12.90 -9.49 -5.58
C ARG A 77 13.21 -8.37 -4.60
N SER A 78 13.82 -8.67 -3.47
CA SER A 78 14.09 -7.65 -2.46
C SER A 78 15.10 -6.59 -2.94
N ILE A 79 14.92 -5.37 -2.47
CA ILE A 79 15.91 -4.29 -2.57
C ILE A 79 16.19 -3.73 -1.18
N HIS A 80 17.36 -3.14 -0.99
CA HIS A 80 17.71 -2.47 0.24
C HIS A 80 17.84 -0.96 0.00
N VAL A 81 17.08 -0.20 0.78
CA VAL A 81 17.12 1.26 0.76
C VAL A 81 17.58 1.70 2.15
N PRO A 82 18.72 2.39 2.29
CA PRO A 82 19.27 2.74 3.60
C PRO A 82 18.41 3.81 4.27
N GLY A 83 18.24 3.74 5.59
CA GLY A 83 17.52 4.73 6.39
C GLY A 83 15.99 4.72 6.19
N PRO A 84 15.24 5.55 6.94
CA PRO A 84 13.78 5.50 6.96
C PRO A 84 13.18 5.73 5.57
N ALA A 85 12.38 4.77 5.11
CA ALA A 85 11.63 4.86 3.86
C ALA A 85 10.13 4.81 4.11
N LEU A 86 9.38 5.40 3.17
CA LEU A 86 7.93 5.49 3.20
C LEU A 86 7.31 4.79 2.00
N ASP A 87 6.29 3.97 2.24
CA ASP A 87 5.32 3.57 1.20
C ASP A 87 3.99 4.31 1.42
N ILE A 88 3.34 4.69 0.33
CA ILE A 88 2.02 5.33 0.34
C ILE A 88 1.19 4.61 -0.70
N VAL A 89 0.23 3.79 -0.28
CA VAL A 89 -0.51 2.91 -1.19
C VAL A 89 -1.86 2.52 -0.59
N GLY A 90 -2.86 2.34 -1.44
CA GLY A 90 -4.16 1.83 -1.05
C GLY A 90 -4.33 0.35 -1.41
N THR A 91 -5.29 -0.33 -0.78
CA THR A 91 -5.69 -1.69 -1.20
C THR A 91 -6.32 -1.70 -2.60
N GLY A 92 -6.81 -0.56 -3.07
CA GLY A 92 -7.75 -0.44 -4.16
C GLY A 92 -9.09 -1.08 -3.84
N GLY A 93 -9.94 -1.20 -4.86
CA GLY A 93 -11.20 -1.92 -4.77
C GLY A 93 -12.38 -1.14 -4.19
N ASP A 94 -12.22 0.17 -3.93
CA ASP A 94 -13.28 1.09 -3.52
C ASP A 94 -14.39 1.26 -4.58
N ARG A 95 -14.07 1.00 -5.85
CA ARG A 95 -14.92 1.18 -7.05
C ARG A 95 -15.37 2.62 -7.29
N LEU A 96 -14.73 3.60 -6.67
CA LEU A 96 -15.08 5.01 -6.80
C LEU A 96 -14.32 5.70 -7.96
N SER A 97 -13.25 5.06 -8.45
CA SER A 97 -12.49 5.50 -9.63
C SER A 97 -11.98 6.94 -9.49
N SER A 98 -11.38 7.25 -8.34
CA SER A 98 -10.71 8.52 -8.10
C SER A 98 -9.46 8.69 -8.98
N VAL A 99 -8.94 9.91 -9.04
CA VAL A 99 -7.58 10.18 -9.54
C VAL A 99 -6.54 9.47 -8.65
N ASN A 100 -5.30 9.29 -9.13
CA ASN A 100 -4.27 8.54 -8.42
C ASN A 100 -3.66 9.31 -7.23
N ILE A 101 -4.46 9.58 -6.19
CA ILE A 101 -4.13 10.37 -5.00
C ILE A 101 -2.84 9.87 -4.34
N SER A 102 -2.74 8.58 -3.99
CA SER A 102 -1.50 8.03 -3.41
C SER A 102 -0.25 8.15 -4.29
N THR A 103 -0.38 8.35 -5.62
CA THR A 103 0.78 8.58 -6.51
C THR A 103 1.22 10.04 -6.46
N MET A 104 0.26 10.97 -6.48
CA MET A 104 0.55 12.39 -6.26
C MET A 104 1.11 12.64 -4.85
N ALA A 105 0.52 12.03 -3.83
CA ALA A 105 0.98 12.15 -2.45
C ALA A 105 2.42 11.63 -2.27
N ALA A 106 2.80 10.54 -2.95
CA ALA A 106 4.17 10.03 -2.96
C ALA A 106 5.18 11.06 -3.50
N LEU A 107 4.85 11.76 -4.59
CA LEU A 107 5.70 12.83 -5.15
C LEU A 107 5.80 14.02 -4.19
N VAL A 108 4.69 14.40 -3.55
CA VAL A 108 4.67 15.47 -2.55
C VAL A 108 5.49 15.11 -1.30
N CYS A 109 5.41 13.88 -0.79
CA CYS A 109 6.24 13.45 0.32
C CYS A 109 7.73 13.47 -0.04
N ALA A 110 8.08 13.03 -1.26
CA ALA A 110 9.45 13.08 -1.75
C ALA A 110 9.98 14.52 -1.89
N GLY A 111 9.15 15.44 -2.41
CA GLY A 111 9.49 16.86 -2.50
C GLY A 111 9.62 17.53 -1.12
N ALA A 112 8.89 17.04 -0.11
CA ALA A 112 9.01 17.44 1.28
C ALA A 112 10.21 16.78 2.02
N GLY A 113 11.05 16.04 1.29
CA GLY A 113 12.30 15.45 1.77
C GLY A 113 12.19 14.03 2.33
N ALA A 114 11.03 13.38 2.25
CA ALA A 114 10.90 11.97 2.64
C ALA A 114 11.51 11.06 1.57
N ARG A 115 12.10 9.94 1.97
CA ARG A 115 12.48 8.90 1.03
C ARG A 115 11.28 8.00 0.75
N VAL A 116 10.85 7.92 -0.50
CA VAL A 116 9.63 7.18 -0.88
C VAL A 116 9.99 5.94 -1.70
N VAL A 117 9.52 4.77 -1.26
CA VAL A 117 9.66 3.50 -1.97
C VAL A 117 8.25 2.96 -2.20
N LYS A 118 7.59 3.48 -3.24
CA LYS A 118 6.18 3.18 -3.50
C LYS A 118 6.05 1.79 -4.10
N HIS A 119 5.23 0.93 -3.50
CA HIS A 119 4.81 -0.32 -4.13
C HIS A 119 3.52 -0.10 -4.92
N GLY A 120 3.41 -0.68 -6.11
CA GLY A 120 2.20 -0.52 -6.90
C GLY A 120 2.09 -1.41 -8.11
N ASN A 121 0.95 -1.32 -8.78
CA ASN A 121 0.61 -2.14 -9.93
C ASN A 121 -0.20 -1.33 -10.96
N ARG A 122 -0.45 -1.96 -12.11
CA ARG A 122 -1.46 -1.49 -13.08
C ARG A 122 -2.86 -1.67 -12.50
N ALA A 123 -3.82 -0.96 -13.09
CA ALA A 123 -5.23 -1.10 -12.69
C ALA A 123 -5.71 -2.55 -12.80
N SER A 124 -6.40 -3.03 -11.75
CA SER A 124 -7.20 -4.27 -11.82
C SER A 124 -8.68 -4.01 -12.06
N SER A 125 -9.21 -2.89 -11.57
CA SER A 125 -10.64 -2.53 -11.63
C SER A 125 -10.92 -1.05 -11.88
N SER A 126 -9.91 -0.17 -11.79
CA SER A 126 -10.01 1.25 -12.17
C SER A 126 -9.65 1.44 -13.64
N LYS A 127 -9.82 2.66 -14.16
CA LYS A 127 -9.38 3.03 -15.51
C LYS A 127 -7.87 3.24 -15.63
N SER A 128 -7.18 3.52 -14.52
CA SER A 128 -5.74 3.74 -14.47
C SER A 128 -5.17 3.42 -13.09
N GLY A 129 -4.10 2.61 -13.05
CA GLY A 129 -3.33 2.31 -11.85
C GLY A 129 -2.15 3.28 -11.67
N SER A 130 -1.40 3.11 -10.58
CA SER A 130 -0.21 3.95 -10.33
C SER A 130 0.86 3.74 -11.40
N ALA A 131 1.08 2.50 -11.84
CA ALA A 131 2.02 2.19 -12.92
C ALA A 131 1.63 2.88 -14.24
N ASP A 132 0.34 2.83 -14.61
CA ASP A 132 -0.15 3.39 -15.87
C ASP A 132 0.04 4.92 -15.91
N VAL A 133 -0.21 5.62 -14.80
CA VAL A 133 0.02 7.08 -14.70
C VAL A 133 1.50 7.44 -14.69
N LEU A 134 2.35 6.69 -13.97
CA LEU A 134 3.78 6.95 -13.94
C LEU A 134 4.42 6.82 -15.34
N GLU A 135 4.01 5.82 -16.13
CA GLU A 135 4.44 5.71 -17.53
C GLU A 135 3.95 6.89 -18.37
N ALA A 136 2.70 7.32 -18.21
CA ALA A 136 2.15 8.49 -18.91
C ALA A 136 2.81 9.83 -18.49
N LEU A 137 3.48 9.85 -17.33
CA LEU A 137 4.34 10.96 -16.88
C LEU A 137 5.78 10.86 -17.40
N GLY A 138 6.17 9.73 -18.00
CA GLY A 138 7.49 9.50 -18.57
C GLY A 138 8.46 8.69 -17.70
N VAL A 139 8.01 8.15 -16.56
CA VAL A 139 8.84 7.28 -15.71
C VAL A 139 8.95 5.90 -16.35
N GLN A 140 10.18 5.44 -16.60
CA GLN A 140 10.41 4.10 -17.15
C GLN A 140 10.29 3.04 -16.04
N LEU A 141 9.36 2.10 -16.20
CA LEU A 141 9.07 1.07 -15.18
C LEU A 141 9.85 -0.25 -15.37
N ASP A 142 10.54 -0.38 -16.50
CA ASP A 142 11.35 -1.55 -16.87
C ASP A 142 12.85 -1.36 -16.55
N MET A 143 13.18 -0.34 -15.74
CA MET A 143 14.52 -0.15 -15.19
C MET A 143 15.05 -1.44 -14.52
N PRO A 144 16.34 -1.78 -14.68
CA PRO A 144 16.95 -2.87 -13.92
C PRO A 144 16.78 -2.68 -12.42
N VAL A 145 16.58 -3.75 -11.65
CA VAL A 145 16.34 -3.73 -10.19
C VAL A 145 17.37 -2.88 -9.44
N ARG A 146 18.63 -2.92 -9.87
CA ARG A 146 19.70 -2.08 -9.30
C ARG A 146 19.42 -0.58 -9.46
N ARG A 147 18.99 -0.13 -10.65
CA ARG A 147 18.65 1.27 -10.93
C ARG A 147 17.41 1.70 -10.14
N VAL A 148 16.42 0.80 -9.99
CA VAL A 148 15.25 1.03 -9.13
C VAL A 148 15.67 1.29 -7.68
N GLN A 149 16.64 0.55 -7.15
CA GLN A 149 17.18 0.79 -5.81
C GLN A 149 17.94 2.12 -5.70
N GLU A 150 18.78 2.44 -6.69
CA GLU A 150 19.57 3.68 -6.75
C GLU A 150 18.66 4.93 -6.79
N ALA A 151 17.52 4.87 -7.50
CA ALA A 151 16.56 5.97 -7.58
C ALA A 151 16.05 6.44 -6.21
N ALA A 152 15.81 5.52 -5.26
CA ALA A 152 15.37 5.87 -3.92
C ALA A 152 16.38 6.75 -3.17
N SER A 153 17.67 6.59 -3.46
CA SER A 153 18.74 7.35 -2.81
C SER A 153 19.11 8.61 -3.57
N GLU A 154 19.17 8.56 -4.91
CA GLU A 154 19.61 9.68 -5.76
C GLU A 154 18.49 10.67 -6.08
N VAL A 155 17.28 10.17 -6.31
CA VAL A 155 16.10 11.00 -6.59
C VAL A 155 15.34 11.31 -5.31
N GLY A 156 15.31 10.36 -4.37
CA GLY A 156 14.46 10.40 -3.16
C GLY A 156 13.14 9.64 -3.32
N ILE A 157 12.86 9.10 -4.51
CA ILE A 157 11.69 8.28 -4.80
C ILE A 157 12.04 7.12 -5.73
N THR A 158 11.37 5.99 -5.54
CA THR A 158 11.35 4.89 -6.51
C THR A 158 10.00 4.19 -6.53
N PHE A 159 9.78 3.34 -7.53
CA PHE A 159 8.58 2.54 -7.71
C PHE A 159 8.91 1.07 -7.87
N LEU A 160 8.36 0.24 -7.00
CA LEU A 160 8.45 -1.20 -7.08
C LEU A 160 7.23 -1.71 -7.83
N PHE A 161 7.41 -2.03 -9.11
CA PHE A 161 6.32 -2.55 -9.92
C PHE A 161 6.03 -4.01 -9.54
N ALA A 162 4.84 -4.27 -9.00
CA ALA A 162 4.48 -5.57 -8.43
C ALA A 162 4.70 -6.76 -9.39
N GLN A 163 4.49 -6.58 -10.70
CA GLN A 163 4.73 -7.63 -11.69
C GLN A 163 6.21 -8.00 -11.85
N THR A 164 7.11 -7.03 -11.65
CA THR A 164 8.57 -7.24 -11.64
C THR A 164 9.03 -7.82 -10.32
N PHE A 165 8.48 -7.33 -9.21
CA PHE A 165 8.99 -7.59 -7.87
C PHE A 165 8.37 -8.82 -7.19
N HIS A 166 7.18 -9.25 -7.58
CA HIS A 166 6.54 -10.48 -7.09
C HIS A 166 6.29 -11.48 -8.23
N PRO A 167 7.35 -12.04 -8.87
CA PRO A 167 7.19 -12.93 -10.03
C PRO A 167 6.40 -14.20 -9.72
N SER A 168 6.45 -14.69 -8.47
CA SER A 168 5.73 -15.87 -8.00
C SER A 168 4.21 -15.69 -7.95
N MET A 169 3.70 -14.45 -8.02
CA MET A 169 2.27 -14.18 -8.09
C MET A 169 1.59 -14.80 -9.31
N ARG A 170 2.35 -15.15 -10.35
CA ARG A 170 1.84 -15.88 -11.53
C ARG A 170 1.21 -17.22 -11.17
N PHE A 171 1.66 -17.88 -10.11
CA PHE A 171 1.16 -19.20 -9.68
C PHE A 171 -0.24 -19.13 -9.06
N ALA A 172 -0.63 -17.97 -8.50
CA ALA A 172 -1.98 -17.75 -7.99
C ALA A 172 -2.91 -17.06 -9.01
N ALA A 173 -2.40 -16.64 -10.17
CA ALA A 173 -3.13 -15.77 -11.09
C ALA A 173 -4.37 -16.43 -11.70
N ALA A 174 -4.27 -17.71 -12.09
CA ALA A 174 -5.38 -18.46 -12.70
C ALA A 174 -6.50 -18.69 -11.69
N ALA A 175 -6.19 -19.21 -10.49
CA ALA A 175 -7.16 -19.34 -9.40
C ALA A 175 -7.87 -18.01 -9.07
N ARG A 176 -7.13 -16.91 -8.90
CA ARG A 176 -7.70 -15.58 -8.61
C ARG A 176 -8.62 -15.09 -9.74
N LYS A 177 -8.22 -15.27 -10.99
CA LYS A 177 -9.03 -14.90 -12.15
C LYS A 177 -10.32 -15.71 -12.22
N ALA A 178 -10.26 -17.02 -11.92
CA ALA A 178 -11.43 -17.90 -11.91
C ALA A 178 -12.42 -17.54 -10.79
N LEU A 179 -11.92 -17.16 -9.60
CA LEU A 179 -12.77 -16.70 -8.50
C LEU A 179 -13.50 -15.40 -8.80
N GLY A 180 -12.82 -14.41 -9.39
CA GLY A 180 -13.43 -13.13 -9.78
C GLY A 180 -13.95 -12.26 -8.62
N VAL A 181 -13.64 -12.62 -7.37
CA VAL A 181 -14.04 -11.91 -6.15
C VAL A 181 -12.82 -11.50 -5.32
N PRO A 182 -12.93 -10.46 -4.47
CA PRO A 182 -11.85 -10.09 -3.55
C PRO A 182 -11.52 -11.22 -2.57
N THR A 183 -10.22 -11.52 -2.42
CA THR A 183 -9.65 -12.50 -1.48
C THR A 183 -8.50 -11.86 -0.70
N ALA A 184 -7.85 -12.58 0.23
CA ALA A 184 -6.73 -12.03 0.99
C ALA A 184 -5.67 -11.34 0.09
N PHE A 185 -5.40 -11.89 -1.10
CA PHE A 185 -4.50 -11.29 -2.10
C PHE A 185 -4.84 -9.87 -2.54
N ASN A 186 -6.09 -9.41 -2.38
CA ASN A 186 -6.49 -8.04 -2.69
C ASN A 186 -5.97 -7.04 -1.65
N PHE A 187 -5.57 -7.50 -0.47
CA PHE A 187 -5.15 -6.63 0.64
C PHE A 187 -3.72 -6.88 1.08
N LEU A 188 -3.09 -7.97 0.61
CA LEU A 188 -1.69 -8.26 0.87
C LEU A 188 -0.74 -7.25 0.18
N GLY A 189 -1.16 -6.58 -0.90
CA GLY A 189 -0.32 -5.66 -1.67
C GLY A 189 0.37 -4.57 -0.82
N PRO A 190 -0.38 -3.77 -0.05
CA PRO A 190 0.19 -2.76 0.84
C PRO A 190 1.10 -3.27 1.96
N ILE A 191 0.99 -4.55 2.37
CA ILE A 191 1.80 -5.13 3.45
C ILE A 191 2.94 -6.04 2.93
N THR A 192 3.18 -6.05 1.62
CA THR A 192 4.18 -6.89 0.95
C THR A 192 5.23 -6.11 0.17
N ASN A 193 5.42 -4.82 0.49
CA ASN A 193 6.48 -4.02 -0.13
C ASN A 193 7.86 -4.75 -0.05
N PRO A 194 8.50 -5.07 -1.19
CA PRO A 194 9.76 -5.82 -1.25
C PRO A 194 10.95 -5.16 -0.55
N ALA A 195 10.89 -3.86 -0.31
CA ALA A 195 11.91 -3.10 0.41
C ALA A 195 11.76 -3.15 1.94
N ARG A 196 10.62 -3.68 2.46
CA ARG A 196 10.29 -3.69 3.91
C ARG A 196 10.52 -2.32 4.56
N VAL A 197 9.87 -1.30 3.99
CA VAL A 197 9.93 0.08 4.51
C VAL A 197 9.49 0.15 5.98
N GLU A 198 10.11 1.02 6.75
CA GLU A 198 9.84 1.20 8.18
C GLU A 198 8.61 2.08 8.43
N ALA A 199 8.15 2.81 7.41
CA ALA A 199 6.99 3.67 7.49
C ALA A 199 5.99 3.44 6.35
N SER A 200 4.69 3.49 6.66
CA SER A 200 3.63 3.27 5.65
C SER A 200 2.39 4.14 5.88
N ALA A 201 1.86 4.75 4.83
CA ALA A 201 0.55 5.39 4.81
C ALA A 201 -0.39 4.57 3.92
N ILE A 202 -1.30 3.83 4.55
CA ILE A 202 -2.07 2.78 3.88
C ILE A 202 -3.56 3.07 3.89
N GLY A 203 -4.12 3.23 2.70
CA GLY A 203 -5.55 3.31 2.51
C GLY A 203 -6.21 1.93 2.42
N VAL A 204 -7.36 1.76 3.05
CA VAL A 204 -8.09 0.49 3.07
C VAL A 204 -9.57 0.70 2.79
N ALA A 205 -10.07 0.13 1.68
CA ALA A 205 -11.48 0.29 1.28
C ALA A 205 -12.45 -0.47 2.23
N ASP A 206 -12.02 -1.63 2.71
CA ASP A 206 -12.82 -2.49 3.58
C ASP A 206 -12.63 -2.12 5.07
N ALA A 207 -13.72 -1.69 5.70
CA ALA A 207 -13.71 -1.26 7.10
C ALA A 207 -13.29 -2.37 8.08
N ALA A 208 -13.57 -3.63 7.77
CA ALA A 208 -13.22 -4.75 8.65
C ALA A 208 -11.72 -5.06 8.61
N LEU A 209 -11.03 -4.69 7.53
CA LEU A 209 -9.62 -5.04 7.31
C LEU A 209 -8.65 -3.96 7.75
N ALA A 210 -9.07 -2.70 7.76
CA ALA A 210 -8.23 -1.60 8.20
C ALA A 210 -7.57 -1.83 9.58
N PRO A 211 -8.31 -2.24 10.64
CA PRO A 211 -7.68 -2.55 11.92
C PRO A 211 -6.76 -3.77 11.86
N LEU A 212 -7.04 -4.76 11.00
CA LEU A 212 -6.18 -5.93 10.84
C LEU A 212 -4.83 -5.57 10.19
N MET A 213 -4.86 -4.69 9.18
CA MET A 213 -3.65 -4.19 8.54
C MET A 213 -2.81 -3.35 9.52
N ALA A 214 -3.45 -2.53 10.36
CA ALA A 214 -2.76 -1.82 11.44
C ALA A 214 -2.08 -2.81 12.41
N GLY A 215 -2.74 -3.93 12.74
CA GLY A 215 -2.16 -5.02 13.53
C GLY A 215 -0.94 -5.70 12.90
N VAL A 216 -0.89 -5.80 11.56
CA VAL A 216 0.30 -6.31 10.85
C VAL A 216 1.50 -5.37 11.05
N PHE A 217 1.31 -4.07 10.85
CA PHE A 217 2.38 -3.09 11.09
C PHE A 217 2.81 -3.03 12.56
N GLN A 218 1.86 -3.16 13.48
CA GLN A 218 2.14 -3.22 14.93
C GLN A 218 3.06 -4.40 15.26
N ASN A 219 2.76 -5.59 14.74
CA ASN A 219 3.56 -6.79 14.97
C ASN A 219 4.99 -6.69 14.41
N ARG A 220 5.18 -5.91 13.34
CA ARG A 220 6.49 -5.65 12.74
C ARG A 220 7.30 -4.60 13.49
N GLY A 221 6.64 -3.78 14.32
CA GLY A 221 7.25 -2.61 14.95
C GLY A 221 7.41 -1.43 14.00
N ASP A 222 6.67 -1.44 12.88
CA ASP A 222 6.70 -0.39 11.86
C ASP A 222 5.92 0.84 12.35
N ARG A 223 6.17 2.00 11.73
CA ARG A 223 5.33 3.19 11.87
C ARG A 223 4.31 3.19 10.74
N ALA A 224 3.02 3.35 11.04
CA ALA A 224 2.03 3.43 9.98
C ALA A 224 0.86 4.34 10.32
N LEU A 225 0.30 4.97 9.31
CA LEU A 225 -1.08 5.47 9.36
C LEU A 225 -1.91 4.62 8.40
N VAL A 226 -2.74 3.75 8.96
CA VAL A 226 -3.76 3.04 8.19
C VAL A 226 -5.03 3.87 8.23
N PHE A 227 -5.72 4.07 7.12
CA PHE A 227 -6.89 4.94 7.09
C PHE A 227 -7.96 4.48 6.10
N ARG A 228 -9.18 4.98 6.34
CA ARG A 228 -10.33 4.79 5.46
C ARG A 228 -11.18 6.05 5.46
N GLY A 229 -11.53 6.54 4.28
CA GLY A 229 -12.51 7.62 4.14
C GLY A 229 -13.90 7.18 4.60
N GLY A 230 -14.65 8.06 5.26
CA GLY A 230 -16.04 7.80 5.66
C GLY A 230 -16.98 7.59 4.47
N ASP A 231 -16.56 8.00 3.27
CA ASP A 231 -17.20 7.75 1.98
C ASP A 231 -16.85 6.38 1.36
N GLY A 232 -15.96 5.61 2.00
CA GLY A 232 -15.51 4.29 1.55
C GLY A 232 -14.27 4.30 0.66
N LEU A 233 -13.65 5.46 0.39
CA LEU A 233 -12.37 5.54 -0.29
C LEU A 233 -11.27 4.87 0.53
N ASP A 234 -10.35 4.20 -0.16
CA ASP A 234 -9.05 3.79 0.38
C ASP A 234 -8.03 4.93 0.31
N GLU A 235 -8.47 6.15 0.64
CA GLU A 235 -7.67 7.37 0.70
C GLU A 235 -8.23 8.24 1.84
N LEU A 236 -7.41 9.10 2.45
CA LEU A 236 -7.98 10.22 3.23
C LEU A 236 -8.77 11.12 2.27
N THR A 237 -10.02 11.35 2.60
CA THR A 237 -10.97 12.03 1.71
C THR A 237 -11.26 13.45 2.19
N VAL A 238 -11.67 14.32 1.26
CA VAL A 238 -12.22 15.65 1.55
C VAL A 238 -13.75 15.67 1.54
N THR A 239 -14.41 14.53 1.26
CA THR A 239 -15.87 14.44 1.14
C THR A 239 -16.57 14.14 2.47
N ALA A 240 -15.84 13.56 3.43
CA ALA A 240 -16.34 13.07 4.71
C ALA A 240 -15.21 13.00 5.75
N PRO A 241 -15.50 12.82 7.05
CA PRO A 241 -14.48 12.44 8.02
C PRO A 241 -13.82 11.10 7.63
N SER A 242 -12.56 10.92 8.00
CA SER A 242 -11.83 9.65 7.82
C SER A 242 -11.46 9.05 9.17
N THR A 243 -11.47 7.73 9.27
CA THR A 243 -10.91 7.02 10.44
C THR A 243 -9.44 6.70 10.16
N VAL A 244 -8.58 6.93 11.15
CA VAL A 244 -7.13 6.72 11.05
C VAL A 244 -6.66 5.87 12.23
N TRP A 245 -5.97 4.77 11.96
CA TRP A 245 -5.26 3.94 12.93
C TRP A 245 -3.77 4.26 12.87
N GLU A 246 -3.28 5.02 13.84
CA GLU A 246 -1.86 5.33 14.00
C GLU A 246 -1.16 4.17 14.71
N VAL A 247 -0.22 3.55 14.00
CA VAL A 247 0.70 2.54 14.50
C VAL A 247 2.04 3.19 14.80
N ARG A 248 2.43 3.20 16.07
CA ARG A 248 3.72 3.73 16.53
C ARG A 248 4.09 3.12 17.87
N ASP A 249 5.37 2.83 18.08
CA ASP A 249 5.90 2.30 19.34
C ASP A 249 5.15 1.05 19.85
N GLY A 250 4.78 0.17 18.91
CA GLY A 250 4.04 -1.06 19.20
C GLY A 250 2.58 -0.84 19.66
N ARG A 251 2.02 0.35 19.46
CA ARG A 251 0.64 0.70 19.83
C ARG A 251 -0.16 1.13 18.61
N ILE A 252 -1.46 0.86 18.65
CA ILE A 252 -2.45 1.35 17.70
C ILE A 252 -3.32 2.37 18.44
N THR A 253 -3.39 3.60 17.92
CA THR A 253 -4.31 4.65 18.42
C THR A 253 -5.24 5.07 17.29
N GLU A 254 -6.54 5.05 17.56
CA GLU A 254 -7.55 5.46 16.58
C GLU A 254 -7.84 6.96 16.70
N HIS A 255 -7.91 7.63 15.55
CA HIS A 255 -8.22 9.06 15.42
C HIS A 255 -9.32 9.24 14.36
N THR A 256 -10.05 10.34 14.47
CA THR A 256 -10.95 10.82 13.42
C THR A 256 -10.34 12.08 12.82
N LEU A 257 -10.23 12.11 11.49
CA LEU A 257 -9.74 13.27 10.76
C LEU A 257 -10.88 13.92 9.99
N GLU A 258 -11.18 15.17 10.33
CA GLU A 258 -12.20 15.99 9.68
C GLU A 258 -11.53 17.06 8.79
N PRO A 259 -11.65 16.96 7.45
CA PRO A 259 -11.07 17.94 6.53
C PRO A 259 -11.48 19.39 6.82
N LEU A 260 -12.69 19.62 7.34
CA LEU A 260 -13.18 20.96 7.67
C LEU A 260 -12.36 21.63 8.78
N ASP A 261 -11.79 20.85 9.71
CA ASP A 261 -10.93 21.36 10.78
C ASP A 261 -9.54 21.79 10.27
N LEU A 262 -9.24 21.49 9.00
CA LEU A 262 -7.99 21.79 8.30
C LEU A 262 -8.19 22.83 7.19
N ASP A 263 -9.28 23.60 7.24
CA ASP A 263 -9.68 24.61 6.24
C ASP A 263 -9.87 24.04 4.82
N MET A 264 -10.18 22.74 4.71
CA MET A 264 -10.46 22.09 3.41
C MET A 264 -11.96 21.97 3.19
N PRO A 265 -12.55 22.72 2.23
CA PRO A 265 -13.97 22.64 1.96
C PRO A 265 -14.37 21.25 1.44
N ARG A 266 -15.56 20.80 1.86
CA ARG A 266 -16.17 19.54 1.42
C ARG A 266 -16.22 19.47 -0.10
N ALA A 267 -15.85 18.32 -0.64
CA ALA A 267 -16.05 17.97 -2.04
C ALA A 267 -17.08 16.85 -2.19
N THR A 268 -17.44 16.54 -3.43
CA THR A 268 -18.14 15.31 -3.79
C THR A 268 -17.15 14.28 -4.34
N ILE A 269 -17.56 13.01 -4.38
CA ILE A 269 -16.78 11.95 -5.05
C ILE A 269 -16.54 12.29 -6.53
N ALA A 270 -17.48 13.00 -7.17
CA ALA A 270 -17.35 13.39 -8.58
C ALA A 270 -16.19 14.38 -8.79
N ASP A 271 -15.90 15.25 -7.82
CA ASP A 271 -14.79 16.21 -7.88
C ASP A 271 -13.41 15.54 -7.79
N LEU A 272 -13.36 14.29 -7.30
CA LEU A 272 -12.15 13.49 -7.18
C LEU A 272 -12.03 12.44 -8.29
N ARG A 273 -12.99 12.37 -9.22
CA ARG A 273 -13.08 11.30 -10.22
C ARG A 273 -11.93 11.38 -11.23
N GLY A 274 -11.30 10.23 -11.45
CA GLY A 274 -10.25 10.04 -12.43
C GLY A 274 -10.74 9.60 -13.81
N GLY A 275 -9.81 9.59 -14.75
CA GLY A 275 -9.97 9.19 -16.14
C GLY A 275 -9.02 8.06 -16.53
N ASP A 276 -8.62 8.05 -17.79
CA ASP A 276 -7.53 7.19 -18.26
C ASP A 276 -6.16 7.70 -17.77
N ALA A 277 -5.10 6.98 -18.12
CA ALA A 277 -3.75 7.31 -17.70
C ALA A 277 -3.29 8.70 -18.17
N ALA A 278 -3.69 9.13 -19.37
CA ALA A 278 -3.32 10.44 -19.91
C ALA A 278 -4.02 11.57 -19.16
N TYR A 279 -5.32 11.42 -18.90
CA TYR A 279 -6.09 12.35 -18.08
C TYR A 279 -5.52 12.45 -16.66
N ASN A 280 -5.28 11.32 -15.99
CA ASN A 280 -4.74 11.32 -14.63
C ASN A 280 -3.32 11.90 -14.58
N ALA A 281 -2.49 11.66 -15.59
CA ALA A 281 -1.19 12.32 -15.71
C ALA A 281 -1.30 13.84 -15.91
N GLY A 282 -2.34 14.33 -16.59
CA GLY A 282 -2.68 15.75 -16.65
C GLY A 282 -2.98 16.31 -15.26
N VAL A 283 -3.86 15.65 -14.51
CA VAL A 283 -4.21 16.05 -13.13
C VAL A 283 -3.00 16.05 -12.21
N VAL A 284 -2.08 15.08 -12.35
CA VAL A 284 -0.82 15.09 -11.60
C VAL A 284 -0.04 16.37 -11.88
N ARG A 285 0.14 16.75 -13.15
CA ARG A 285 0.85 17.98 -13.51
C ARG A 285 0.17 19.20 -12.94
N ASP A 286 -1.16 19.30 -13.03
CA ASP A 286 -1.93 20.42 -12.46
C ASP A 286 -1.67 20.58 -10.96
N VAL A 287 -1.71 19.47 -10.20
CA VAL A 287 -1.44 19.49 -8.76
C VAL A 287 0.00 19.89 -8.47
N LEU A 288 0.98 19.38 -9.22
CA LEU A 288 2.39 19.70 -9.05
C LEU A 288 2.74 21.14 -9.46
N ASP A 289 1.96 21.73 -10.38
CA ASP A 289 1.99 23.15 -10.75
C ASP A 289 1.15 24.02 -9.80
N ALA A 290 0.83 23.50 -8.62
CA ALA A 290 0.13 24.18 -7.53
C ALA A 290 -1.30 24.63 -7.86
N ALA A 291 -1.97 24.05 -8.86
CA ALA A 291 -3.37 24.38 -9.15
C ALA A 291 -4.27 24.15 -7.93
N PRO A 292 -5.10 25.12 -7.54
CA PRO A 292 -6.01 24.97 -6.40
C PRO A 292 -7.15 24.00 -6.77
N GLY A 293 -7.70 23.30 -5.76
CA GLY A 293 -8.89 22.47 -5.95
C GLY A 293 -9.00 21.30 -4.98
N HIS A 294 -10.11 20.58 -5.05
CA HIS A 294 -10.39 19.45 -4.15
C HIS A 294 -9.41 18.29 -4.33
N VAL A 295 -8.92 18.05 -5.55
CA VAL A 295 -7.88 17.04 -5.78
C VAL A 295 -6.59 17.41 -5.05
N ARG A 296 -6.13 18.66 -5.15
CA ARG A 296 -4.96 19.15 -4.40
C ARG A 296 -5.17 18.92 -2.90
N ASN A 297 -6.33 19.29 -2.35
CA ASN A 297 -6.61 19.09 -0.93
C ASN A 297 -6.53 17.61 -0.53
N ALA A 298 -7.13 16.70 -1.30
CA ALA A 298 -7.04 15.26 -1.05
C ALA A 298 -5.59 14.74 -1.12
N VAL A 299 -4.79 15.23 -2.07
CA VAL A 299 -3.36 14.89 -2.18
C VAL A 299 -2.59 15.37 -0.95
N LEU A 300 -2.82 16.60 -0.50
CA LEU A 300 -2.14 17.18 0.66
C LEU A 300 -2.49 16.43 1.96
N LEU A 301 -3.73 15.98 2.14
CA LEU A 301 -4.12 15.13 3.27
C LEU A 301 -3.34 13.81 3.30
N ASN A 302 -3.31 13.09 2.17
CA ASN A 302 -2.62 11.80 2.09
C ASN A 302 -1.09 11.95 2.19
N ALA A 303 -0.53 13.04 1.65
CA ALA A 303 0.88 13.37 1.82
C ALA A 303 1.21 13.71 3.28
N ALA A 304 0.34 14.45 3.97
CA ALA A 304 0.50 14.71 5.40
C ALA A 304 0.51 13.41 6.21
N ALA A 305 -0.36 12.46 5.88
CA ALA A 305 -0.36 11.15 6.51
C ALA A 305 0.97 10.39 6.31
N GLY A 306 1.51 10.40 5.09
CA GLY A 306 2.83 9.85 4.79
C GLY A 306 3.96 10.51 5.60
N LEU A 307 3.95 11.84 5.69
CA LEU A 307 4.94 12.59 6.46
C LEU A 307 4.86 12.35 7.97
N VAL A 308 3.65 12.16 8.51
CA VAL A 308 3.46 11.77 9.92
C VAL A 308 3.94 10.34 10.17
N ALA A 309 3.70 9.41 9.25
CA ALA A 309 4.14 8.02 9.37
C ALA A 309 5.68 7.90 9.34
N VAL A 310 6.35 8.60 8.41
CA VAL A 310 7.81 8.51 8.24
C VAL A 310 8.59 9.23 9.35
N ALA A 311 8.00 10.23 10.01
CA ALA A 311 8.64 10.92 11.12
C ALA A 311 9.01 9.93 12.23
N GLU A 312 10.30 9.90 12.60
CA GLU A 312 10.79 9.02 13.66
C GLU A 312 10.37 9.52 15.04
N ASP A 313 10.24 10.83 15.21
CA ASP A 313 9.73 11.47 16.41
C ASP A 313 8.22 11.76 16.32
N ALA A 314 7.57 11.77 17.49
CA ALA A 314 6.15 12.10 17.61
C ALA A 314 5.92 12.94 18.88
N GLN A 315 6.31 14.22 18.81
CA GLN A 315 6.08 15.17 19.89
C GLN A 315 4.75 15.91 19.70
N GLY A 316 3.99 16.05 20.78
CA GLY A 316 2.68 16.72 20.77
C GLY A 316 1.52 15.82 20.36
N SER A 317 0.35 16.43 20.17
CA SER A 317 -0.87 15.70 19.79
C SER A 317 -0.81 15.23 18.32
N PHE A 318 -1.72 14.33 17.94
CA PHE A 318 -1.82 13.88 16.56
C PHE A 318 -2.20 15.04 15.63
N GLU A 319 -3.13 15.89 16.04
CA GLU A 319 -3.63 17.03 15.29
C GLU A 319 -2.53 18.05 15.01
N SER A 320 -1.67 18.35 16.00
CA SER A 320 -0.57 19.31 15.79
C SER A 320 0.49 18.78 14.83
N ARG A 321 0.83 17.48 14.94
CA ARG A 321 1.75 16.81 14.01
C ARG A 321 1.18 16.74 12.60
N PHE A 322 -0.10 16.38 12.47
CA PHE A 322 -0.77 16.30 11.18
C PHE A 322 -0.86 17.67 10.51
N ALA A 323 -1.23 18.73 11.24
CA ALA A 323 -1.26 20.09 10.71
C ALA A 323 0.15 20.59 10.28
N ALA A 324 1.20 20.21 11.01
CA ALA A 324 2.58 20.53 10.61
C ALA A 324 3.01 19.78 9.34
N ALA A 325 2.67 18.49 9.23
CA ALA A 325 2.90 17.70 8.05
C ALA A 325 2.12 18.23 6.83
N LEU A 326 0.89 18.68 7.03
CA LEU A 326 0.07 19.30 5.98
C LEU A 326 0.72 20.58 5.43
N ARG A 327 1.26 21.45 6.30
CA ARG A 327 2.02 22.63 5.85
C ARG A 327 3.26 22.26 5.04
N ARG A 328 4.00 21.23 5.45
CA ARG A 328 5.16 20.72 4.69
C ARG A 328 4.76 20.17 3.33
N ALA A 329 3.64 19.45 3.25
CA ALA A 329 3.11 18.95 1.99
C ALA A 329 2.71 20.10 1.05
N ALA A 330 2.05 21.14 1.58
CA ALA A 330 1.70 22.33 0.80
C ALA A 330 2.94 23.06 0.28
N GLU A 331 3.94 23.29 1.15
CA GLU A 331 5.22 23.91 0.76
C GLU A 331 5.93 23.11 -0.35
N SER A 332 5.91 21.78 -0.26
CA SER A 332 6.51 20.93 -1.31
C SER A 332 5.84 21.10 -2.68
N VAL A 333 4.54 21.41 -2.72
CA VAL A 333 3.84 21.69 -3.97
C VAL A 333 4.11 23.13 -4.41
N ASP A 334 3.91 24.10 -3.52
CA ASP A 334 3.95 25.53 -3.83
C ASP A 334 5.35 26.02 -4.22
N SER A 335 6.40 25.42 -3.66
CA SER A 335 7.80 25.72 -4.03
C SER A 335 8.24 25.07 -5.35
N GLY A 336 7.46 24.13 -5.90
CA GLY A 336 7.84 23.31 -7.05
C GLY A 336 8.68 22.08 -6.73
N ALA A 337 9.07 21.84 -5.46
CA ALA A 337 9.93 20.72 -5.09
C ALA A 337 9.37 19.34 -5.48
N ALA A 338 8.03 19.16 -5.40
CA ALA A 338 7.38 17.92 -5.82
C ALA A 338 7.44 17.71 -7.35
N ARG A 339 7.34 18.80 -8.13
CA ARG A 339 7.52 18.77 -9.59
C ARG A 339 8.97 18.42 -9.94
N ASP A 340 9.93 19.04 -9.27
CA ASP A 340 11.36 18.79 -9.50
C ASP A 340 11.74 17.34 -9.22
N VAL A 341 11.10 16.69 -8.24
CA VAL A 341 11.25 15.24 -8.00
C VAL A 341 10.81 14.44 -9.22
N LEU A 342 9.64 14.73 -9.79
CA LEU A 342 9.16 14.03 -10.98
C LEU A 342 10.11 14.21 -12.16
N GLU A 343 10.55 15.44 -12.42
CA GLU A 343 11.47 15.76 -13.52
C GLU A 343 12.81 15.03 -13.38
N ARG A 344 13.41 15.07 -12.17
CA ARG A 344 14.64 14.34 -11.88
C ARG A 344 14.45 12.84 -12.00
N TRP A 345 13.28 12.31 -11.61
CA TRP A 345 12.99 10.88 -11.70
C TRP A 345 12.89 10.42 -13.15
N VAL A 346 12.19 11.18 -14.00
CA VAL A 346 12.09 10.91 -15.45
C VAL A 346 13.47 10.97 -16.09
N ALA A 347 14.27 12.00 -15.79
CA ALA A 347 15.63 12.14 -16.31
C ALA A 347 16.55 10.99 -15.85
N PHE A 348 16.46 10.59 -14.57
CA PHE A 348 17.21 9.46 -14.03
C PHE A 348 16.83 8.16 -14.73
N ALA A 349 15.54 7.91 -14.94
CA ALA A 349 15.06 6.68 -15.55
C ALA A 349 15.48 6.53 -17.02
N ALA A 350 15.69 7.66 -17.72
CA ALA A 350 16.13 7.67 -19.11
C ALA A 350 17.65 7.54 -19.32
N ALA A 351 18.45 7.66 -18.24
CA ALA A 351 19.92 7.57 -18.26
C ALA A 351 20.41 6.14 -17.97
#